data_AF-A0A377WU17-F1
#
_entry.id   AF-A0A377WU17-F1
#
_cell.length_a   1.000
_cell.length_b   1.000
_cell.length_c   1.000
_cell.angle_alpha   90.00
_cell.angle_beta   90.00
_cell.angle_gamma   90.00
#
_symmetry.space_group_name_H-M   'P 1'
#
loop_
_entity.id
_entity.type
_entity.pdbx_description
1 polymer ?
#
loop_
_entity_poly.entity_id
_entity_poly.type
_entity_poly.pdbx_seq_one_letter_code
_entity_poly.pdbx_strand_id
1 'polypeptide(L)'
;MAVITQLVGNKVRIAEQNVIHSPLPQGQQWTRELTLEVNDGRYTIKDTFADTEILGWMIQTADTEHSLPQPVLPGEAMAIKGARLPNNGQFRGKWLNEKDPLQKAYVAANGHFINQDPYQYFTISESAEQELIKATNELHLMYLHATDKVMKDDNLLALFDIPKILWPRLRLSWQRRRHHMITGRMDFCMDERGLKVYEYNADSASCHTEGGLILEQWLKQGYYGTGHNPAEGLLDELAGAWKHSRARPFVHIMQDKDLEENYHAQFIQRSLTQAGFESKILFGLDELRWEAAGQLIDADGRLVNCVWKTWAWETAIEQVREVSAEEYAAGTDSYRTSAE
;
A
#
# COMPACT_ATOMS: atom_id res chain seq x y z
N MET A 1 -14.22 16.52 -13.52
CA MET A 1 -14.19 15.51 -14.61
C MET A 1 -15.63 15.23 -15.04
N ALA A 2 -15.89 15.13 -16.33
CA ALA A 2 -17.20 14.81 -16.90
C ALA A 2 -17.06 13.72 -17.96
N VAL A 3 -18.15 13.03 -18.29
CA VAL A 3 -18.21 12.04 -19.37
C VAL A 3 -18.99 12.64 -20.54
N ILE A 4 -18.39 12.65 -21.73
CA ILE A 4 -19.09 13.00 -22.97
C ILE A 4 -20.07 11.88 -23.30
N THR A 5 -21.36 12.20 -23.36
CA THR A 5 -22.42 11.23 -23.64
C THR A 5 -22.84 11.24 -25.10
N GLN A 6 -22.89 12.43 -25.73
CA GLN A 6 -23.33 12.60 -27.11
C GLN A 6 -22.65 13.80 -27.76
N LEU A 7 -22.36 13.70 -29.06
CA LEU A 7 -22.08 14.83 -29.93
C LEU A 7 -23.34 15.14 -30.76
N VAL A 8 -23.81 16.38 -30.71
CA VAL A 8 -25.07 16.79 -31.36
C VAL A 8 -24.87 18.14 -32.05
N GLY A 9 -24.70 18.13 -33.37
CA GLY A 9 -24.48 19.35 -34.15
C GLY A 9 -23.26 20.15 -33.65
N ASN A 10 -23.49 21.39 -33.23
CA ASN A 10 -22.47 22.28 -32.65
C ASN A 10 -22.39 22.19 -31.12
N LYS A 11 -22.73 21.04 -30.54
CA LYS A 11 -22.75 20.85 -29.08
C LYS A 11 -22.22 19.49 -28.66
N VAL A 12 -21.71 19.45 -27.43
CA VAL A 12 -21.41 18.22 -26.70
C VAL A 12 -22.32 18.14 -25.47
N ARG A 13 -22.97 17.00 -25.26
CA ARG A 13 -23.68 16.69 -24.02
C ARG A 13 -22.76 15.93 -23.09
N ILE A 14 -22.74 16.34 -21.83
CA ILE A 14 -21.91 15.72 -20.80
C ILE A 14 -22.75 15.26 -19.61
N ALA A 15 -22.26 14.26 -18.89
CA ALA A 15 -22.77 13.86 -17.58
C ALA A 15 -21.64 13.99 -16.55
N GLU A 16 -21.94 14.59 -15.40
CA GLU A 16 -20.98 14.80 -14.31
C GLU A 16 -21.69 14.85 -12.95
N GLN A 17 -20.91 14.76 -11.87
CA GLN A 17 -21.39 14.96 -10.50
C GLN A 17 -20.64 16.15 -9.87
N ASN A 18 -21.16 16.68 -8.76
CA ASN A 18 -20.59 17.82 -8.01
C ASN A 18 -20.61 19.17 -8.76
N VAL A 19 -21.55 19.36 -9.70
CA VAL A 19 -21.80 20.66 -10.36
C VAL A 19 -23.26 21.06 -10.19
N ILE A 20 -24.17 20.24 -10.73
CA ILE A 20 -25.62 20.43 -10.57
C ILE A 20 -26.12 19.54 -9.42
N HIS A 21 -26.90 20.14 -8.51
CA HIS A 21 -27.40 19.49 -7.28
C HIS A 21 -28.93 19.37 -7.25
N SER A 22 -29.60 19.68 -8.35
CA SER A 22 -31.05 19.54 -8.52
C SER A 22 -31.39 18.28 -9.35
N PRO A 23 -32.60 17.70 -9.18
CA PRO A 23 -33.06 16.60 -10.03
C PRO A 23 -33.04 17.00 -11.51
N LEU A 24 -32.52 16.12 -12.35
CA LEU A 24 -32.56 16.30 -13.80
C LEU A 24 -34.00 16.12 -14.32
N PRO A 25 -34.36 16.76 -15.46
CA PRO A 25 -35.63 16.51 -16.13
C PRO A 25 -35.86 15.02 -16.41
N GLN A 26 -37.11 14.59 -16.36
CA GLN A 26 -37.47 13.18 -16.54
C GLN A 26 -36.95 12.63 -17.88
N GLY A 27 -36.20 11.54 -17.82
CA GLY A 27 -35.61 10.88 -19.00
C GLY A 27 -34.32 11.52 -19.53
N GLN A 28 -33.87 12.65 -18.97
CA GLN A 28 -32.60 13.27 -19.34
C GLN A 28 -31.42 12.51 -18.73
N GLN A 29 -30.42 12.18 -19.56
CA GLN A 29 -29.23 11.40 -19.18
C GLN A 29 -27.92 12.22 -19.33
N TRP A 30 -28.02 13.54 -19.27
CA TRP A 30 -26.90 14.48 -19.35
C TRP A 30 -27.16 15.68 -18.44
N THR A 31 -26.11 16.31 -17.92
CA THR A 31 -26.19 17.42 -16.96
C THR A 31 -26.08 18.77 -17.65
N ARG A 32 -25.16 18.93 -18.60
CA ARG A 32 -24.92 20.18 -19.33
C ARG A 32 -24.72 19.96 -20.82
N GLU A 33 -24.99 21.01 -21.60
CA GLU A 33 -24.60 21.11 -23.01
C GLU A 33 -23.47 22.15 -23.11
N LEU A 34 -22.38 21.78 -23.77
CA LEU A 34 -21.24 22.64 -24.06
C LEU A 34 -21.20 22.95 -25.56
N THR A 35 -20.76 24.15 -25.92
CA THR A 35 -20.66 24.53 -27.35
C THR A 35 -19.44 23.85 -27.97
N LEU A 36 -19.63 23.24 -29.14
CA LEU A 36 -18.58 22.64 -29.96
C LEU A 36 -18.37 23.50 -31.20
N GLU A 37 -17.18 24.08 -31.32
CA GLU A 37 -16.73 24.79 -32.50
C GLU A 37 -15.82 23.88 -33.33
N VAL A 38 -16.04 23.87 -34.64
CA VAL A 38 -15.29 23.06 -35.60
C VAL A 38 -14.73 23.99 -36.67
N ASN A 39 -13.41 24.16 -36.68
CA ASN A 39 -12.69 25.02 -37.62
C ASN A 39 -11.52 24.26 -38.23
N ASP A 40 -11.50 24.08 -39.55
CA ASP A 40 -10.42 23.39 -40.28
C ASP A 40 -10.04 22.02 -39.68
N GLY A 41 -11.04 21.22 -39.31
CA GLY A 41 -10.84 19.90 -38.69
C GLY A 41 -10.41 19.94 -37.22
N ARG A 42 -10.27 21.11 -36.61
CA ARG A 42 -10.00 21.29 -35.17
C ARG A 42 -11.31 21.45 -34.41
N TYR A 43 -11.44 20.69 -33.34
CA TYR A 43 -12.60 20.70 -32.45
C TYR A 43 -12.25 21.47 -31.18
N THR A 44 -13.12 22.40 -30.76
CA THR A 44 -12.94 23.18 -29.53
C THR A 44 -14.24 23.19 -28.74
N ILE A 45 -14.18 22.77 -27.47
CA ILE A 45 -15.33 22.78 -26.57
C ILE A 45 -15.24 24.02 -25.68
N LYS A 46 -16.33 24.77 -25.59
CA LYS A 46 -16.44 25.93 -24.69
C LYS A 46 -17.29 25.58 -23.49
N ASP A 47 -16.74 25.81 -22.30
CA ASP A 47 -17.46 25.61 -21.06
C ASP A 47 -18.60 26.64 -20.90
N THR A 48 -19.56 26.35 -20.02
CA THR A 48 -20.62 27.29 -19.63
C THR A 48 -20.14 28.36 -18.65
N PHE A 49 -18.97 28.18 -18.05
CA PHE A 49 -18.33 29.13 -17.13
C PHE A 49 -17.25 29.92 -17.87
N ALA A 50 -16.98 31.15 -17.41
CA ALA A 50 -16.02 32.06 -18.05
C ALA A 50 -14.62 31.99 -17.42
N ASP A 51 -14.50 31.38 -16.26
CA ASP A 51 -13.32 31.30 -15.40
C ASP A 51 -12.77 29.88 -15.28
N THR A 52 -13.10 29.00 -16.23
CA THR A 52 -12.63 27.62 -16.27
C THR A 52 -11.74 27.37 -17.50
N GLU A 53 -10.85 26.39 -17.37
CA GLU A 53 -9.99 25.92 -18.45
C GLU A 53 -10.28 24.44 -18.72
N ILE A 54 -10.71 24.12 -19.95
CA ILE A 54 -10.85 22.74 -20.39
C ILE A 54 -9.50 22.27 -20.95
N LEU A 55 -8.84 21.37 -20.22
CA LEU A 55 -7.56 20.78 -20.67
C LEU A 55 -7.71 19.95 -21.96
N GLY A 56 -8.80 19.19 -22.08
CA GLY A 56 -9.05 18.30 -23.23
C GLY A 56 -9.95 17.12 -22.89
N TRP A 57 -9.86 16.06 -23.69
CA TRP A 57 -10.57 14.78 -23.49
C TRP A 57 -9.60 13.60 -23.66
N MET A 58 -9.96 12.43 -23.12
CA MET A 58 -9.17 11.22 -23.20
C MET A 58 -9.96 10.13 -23.92
N ILE A 59 -9.30 9.41 -24.84
CA ILE A 59 -9.88 8.29 -25.59
C ILE A 59 -9.03 7.05 -25.31
N GLN A 60 -9.68 5.92 -25.01
CA GLN A 60 -9.01 4.63 -24.90
C GLN A 60 -8.79 4.07 -26.31
N THR A 61 -7.58 4.23 -26.84
CA THR A 61 -7.19 3.77 -28.18
C THR A 61 -5.68 3.47 -28.20
N ALA A 62 -5.24 2.65 -29.15
CA ALA A 62 -3.82 2.45 -29.44
C ALA A 62 -3.28 3.50 -30.44
N ASP A 63 -4.17 4.22 -31.12
CA ASP A 63 -3.82 5.28 -32.06
C ASP A 63 -3.34 6.53 -31.31
N THR A 64 -2.08 6.88 -31.53
CA THR A 64 -1.44 8.03 -30.89
C THR A 64 -1.53 9.31 -31.72
N GLU A 65 -2.13 9.27 -32.92
CA GLU A 65 -2.28 10.45 -33.76
C GLU A 65 -3.01 11.57 -32.99
N HIS A 66 -2.46 12.79 -33.04
CA HIS A 66 -2.95 13.99 -32.34
C HIS A 66 -2.95 13.95 -30.80
N SER A 67 -2.45 12.88 -30.18
CA SER A 67 -2.35 12.77 -28.71
C SER A 67 -1.28 13.70 -28.13
N LEU A 68 -1.43 14.04 -26.85
CA LEU A 68 -0.37 14.70 -26.08
C LEU A 68 0.57 13.63 -25.51
N PRO A 69 1.89 13.89 -25.43
CA PRO A 69 2.81 13.00 -24.73
C PRO A 69 2.49 12.99 -23.23
N GLN A 70 2.85 11.90 -22.56
CA GLN A 70 2.76 11.82 -21.10
C GLN A 70 3.63 12.92 -20.47
N PRO A 71 3.06 13.76 -19.57
CA PRO A 71 3.83 14.82 -18.93
C PRO A 71 4.92 14.23 -18.04
N VAL A 72 6.09 14.87 -18.08
CA VAL A 72 7.27 14.50 -17.28
C VAL A 72 7.63 15.68 -16.39
N LEU A 73 7.78 15.41 -15.09
CA LEU A 73 8.17 16.42 -14.13
C LEU A 73 9.65 16.83 -14.37
N PRO A 74 10.00 18.13 -14.32
CA PRO A 74 11.38 18.56 -14.42
C PRO A 74 12.25 17.94 -13.32
N GLY A 75 13.48 17.54 -13.65
CA GLY A 75 14.41 16.90 -12.71
C GLY A 75 14.60 17.69 -11.41
N GLU A 76 14.79 19.00 -11.50
CA GLU A 76 14.98 19.89 -10.34
C GLU A 76 13.83 19.83 -9.33
N ALA A 77 12.60 19.55 -9.79
CA ALA A 77 11.44 19.43 -8.90
C ALA A 77 11.48 18.14 -8.05
N MET A 78 12.22 17.11 -8.50
CA MET A 78 12.43 15.83 -7.80
C MET A 78 13.65 15.83 -6.87
N ALA A 79 14.41 16.93 -6.80
CA ALA A 79 15.57 17.01 -5.92
C ALA A 79 15.17 17.00 -4.43
N ILE A 80 15.78 16.10 -3.65
CA ILE A 80 15.65 16.03 -2.20
C ILE A 80 16.60 17.05 -1.57
N LYS A 81 16.08 17.93 -0.71
CA LYS A 81 16.86 19.02 -0.09
C LYS A 81 17.06 18.76 1.39
N GLY A 82 18.31 18.84 1.85
CA GLY A 82 18.62 18.81 3.28
C GLY A 82 18.27 20.15 3.94
N ALA A 83 17.70 20.07 5.14
CA ALA A 83 17.35 21.22 5.95
C ALA A 83 17.65 20.96 7.42
N ARG A 84 17.62 22.02 8.24
CA ARG A 84 17.99 21.94 9.65
C ARG A 84 17.08 22.79 10.53
N LEU A 85 16.69 22.24 11.67
CA LEU A 85 15.96 22.94 12.73
C LEU A 85 16.93 23.76 13.60
N PRO A 86 16.50 24.92 14.12
CA PRO A 86 17.23 25.59 15.20
C PRO A 86 17.38 24.67 16.42
N ASN A 87 18.59 24.54 16.95
CA ASN A 87 18.86 23.68 18.10
C ASN A 87 18.64 24.44 19.41
N ASN A 88 17.42 24.35 19.93
CA ASN A 88 16.99 24.88 21.23
C ASN A 88 16.88 23.78 22.30
N GLY A 89 17.41 22.58 22.02
CA GLY A 89 17.33 21.43 22.92
C GLY A 89 16.01 20.65 22.87
N GLN A 90 15.17 20.83 21.85
CA GLN A 90 13.84 20.21 21.69
C GLN A 90 13.89 18.68 21.76
N PHE A 91 14.99 18.07 21.29
CA PHE A 91 15.20 16.63 21.28
C PHE A 91 16.21 16.16 22.32
N ARG A 92 16.56 17.01 23.30
CA ARG A 92 17.40 16.59 24.44
C ARG A 92 16.53 15.83 25.44
N GLY A 93 16.88 14.57 25.71
CA GLY A 93 16.18 13.75 26.70
C GLY A 93 14.94 13.04 26.14
N LYS A 94 13.87 12.99 26.94
CA LYS A 94 12.68 12.15 26.67
C LYS A 94 11.62 12.91 25.86
N TRP A 95 11.82 13.02 24.55
CA TRP A 95 10.90 13.74 23.65
C TRP A 95 9.79 12.86 23.03
N LEU A 96 9.90 11.54 23.20
CA LEU A 96 8.82 10.58 22.90
C LEU A 96 7.98 10.36 24.16
N ASN A 97 6.67 10.21 23.98
CA ASN A 97 5.71 10.06 25.08
C ASN A 97 5.61 8.60 25.55
N GLU A 98 6.44 8.20 26.52
CA GLU A 98 6.39 6.85 27.13
C GLU A 98 5.09 6.52 27.89
N LYS A 99 4.15 7.47 28.04
CA LYS A 99 2.79 7.16 28.53
C LYS A 99 1.91 6.53 27.47
N ASP A 100 2.21 6.77 26.18
CA ASP A 100 1.61 6.03 25.08
C ASP A 100 2.29 4.65 25.00
N PRO A 101 1.56 3.53 25.16
CA PRO A 101 2.15 2.19 25.11
C PRO A 101 2.95 1.91 23.84
N LEU A 102 2.54 2.44 22.71
CA LEU A 102 3.17 2.23 21.42
C LEU A 102 4.49 3.00 21.31
N GLN A 103 4.52 4.26 21.76
CA GLN A 103 5.78 5.02 21.82
C GLN A 103 6.73 4.44 22.87
N LYS A 104 6.19 3.92 23.98
CA LYS A 104 6.98 3.18 24.98
C LYS A 104 7.61 1.92 24.38
N ALA A 105 6.86 1.16 23.58
CA ALA A 105 7.40 -0.02 22.88
C ALA A 105 8.51 0.37 21.90
N TYR A 106 8.35 1.47 21.15
CA TYR A 106 9.40 2.00 20.28
C TYR A 106 10.65 2.40 21.08
N VAL A 107 10.49 3.12 22.19
CA VAL A 107 11.61 3.53 23.07
C VAL A 107 12.31 2.32 23.69
N ALA A 108 11.60 1.23 23.99
CA ALA A 108 12.21 0.01 24.50
C ALA A 108 13.15 -0.66 23.48
N ALA A 109 12.82 -0.58 22.19
CA ALA A 109 13.65 -1.13 21.11
C ALA A 109 14.77 -0.15 20.68
N ASN A 110 14.46 1.13 20.51
CA ASN A 110 15.32 2.10 19.84
C ASN A 110 15.87 3.20 20.76
N GLY A 111 15.31 3.36 21.97
CA GLY A 111 15.51 4.55 22.80
C GLY A 111 14.79 5.78 22.27
N HIS A 112 15.13 6.96 22.82
CA HIS A 112 14.62 8.25 22.33
C HIS A 112 15.39 8.72 21.08
N PHE A 113 15.45 7.87 20.06
CA PHE A 113 16.30 8.01 18.88
C PHE A 113 15.50 7.74 17.61
N ILE A 114 15.79 8.52 16.56
CA ILE A 114 15.24 8.32 15.21
C ILE A 114 16.35 8.29 14.16
N ASN A 115 17.40 9.08 14.37
CA ASN A 115 18.57 9.16 13.51
C ASN A 115 19.72 9.82 14.32
N GLN A 116 20.91 9.89 13.71
CA GLN A 116 22.10 10.46 14.35
C GLN A 116 21.96 11.95 14.70
N ASP A 117 21.13 12.68 13.96
CA ASP A 117 20.95 14.12 14.15
C ASP A 117 19.46 14.49 13.98
N PRO A 118 18.68 14.52 15.07
CA PRO A 118 17.25 14.81 15.01
C PRO A 118 16.94 16.27 14.64
N TYR A 119 17.97 17.13 14.50
CA TYR A 119 17.80 18.49 13.98
C TYR A 119 17.93 18.55 12.47
N GLN A 120 18.50 17.52 11.82
CA GLN A 120 18.59 17.42 10.38
C GLN A 120 17.37 16.68 9.82
N TYR A 121 16.78 17.23 8.76
CA TYR A 121 15.68 16.63 8.04
C TYR A 121 15.81 16.87 6.54
N PHE A 122 14.94 16.24 5.76
CA PHE A 122 14.89 16.37 4.32
C PHE A 122 13.53 16.90 3.87
N THR A 123 13.51 17.62 2.76
CA THR A 123 12.29 18.10 2.12
C THR A 123 12.25 17.68 0.66
N ILE A 124 11.03 17.49 0.17
CA ILE A 124 10.70 17.31 -1.23
C ILE A 124 9.64 18.35 -1.60
N SER A 125 9.51 18.66 -2.89
CA SER A 125 8.43 19.54 -3.35
C SER A 125 7.10 18.80 -3.35
N GLU A 126 5.99 19.55 -3.27
CA GLU A 126 4.64 19.00 -3.45
C GLU A 126 4.52 18.31 -4.82
N SER A 127 5.14 18.84 -5.88
CA SER A 127 5.14 18.19 -7.19
C SER A 127 5.85 16.83 -7.19
N ALA A 128 6.93 16.67 -6.43
CA ALA A 128 7.59 15.37 -6.26
C ALA A 128 6.73 14.38 -5.47
N GLU A 129 6.03 14.85 -4.44
CA GLU A 129 5.04 14.04 -3.70
C GLU A 129 3.89 13.58 -4.61
N GLN A 130 3.36 14.46 -5.45
CA GLN A 130 2.33 14.10 -6.44
C GLN A 130 2.84 13.07 -7.46
N GLU A 131 4.11 13.16 -7.90
CA GLU A 131 4.70 12.16 -8.78
C GLU A 131 4.91 10.82 -8.06
N LEU A 132 5.26 10.81 -6.77
CA LEU A 132 5.32 9.59 -5.95
C LEU A 132 3.94 8.94 -5.79
N ILE A 133 2.89 9.72 -5.53
CA ILE A 133 1.51 9.22 -5.44
C ILE A 133 1.09 8.58 -6.77
N LYS A 134 1.31 9.28 -7.88
CA LYS A 134 1.01 8.79 -9.22
C LYS A 134 1.76 7.50 -9.52
N ALA A 135 3.08 7.49 -9.35
CA ALA A 135 3.92 6.33 -9.63
C ALA A 135 3.55 5.13 -8.75
N THR A 136 3.26 5.35 -7.47
CA THR A 136 2.84 4.28 -6.54
C THR A 136 1.53 3.63 -7.00
N ASN A 137 0.54 4.43 -7.38
CA ASN A 137 -0.75 3.93 -7.88
C ASN A 137 -0.61 3.16 -9.20
N GLU A 138 0.16 3.72 -10.14
CA GLU A 138 0.41 3.09 -11.45
C GLU A 138 1.18 1.77 -11.30
N LEU A 139 2.27 1.79 -10.52
CA LEU A 139 3.09 0.60 -10.29
C LEU A 139 2.32 -0.48 -9.54
N HIS A 140 1.48 -0.14 -8.56
CA HIS A 140 0.66 -1.15 -7.88
C HIS A 140 -0.21 -1.91 -8.88
N LEU A 141 -0.85 -1.22 -9.83
CA LEU A 141 -1.62 -1.86 -10.90
C LEU A 141 -0.74 -2.67 -11.85
N MET A 142 0.46 -2.20 -12.21
CA MET A 142 1.42 -2.94 -13.02
C MET A 142 1.88 -4.23 -12.32
N TYR A 143 2.19 -4.19 -11.03
CA TYR A 143 2.54 -5.36 -10.22
C TYR A 143 1.39 -6.36 -10.16
N LEU A 144 0.16 -5.90 -9.97
CA LEU A 144 -1.03 -6.76 -9.99
C LEU A 144 -1.29 -7.37 -11.38
N HIS A 145 -1.04 -6.61 -12.44
CA HIS A 145 -1.14 -7.11 -13.82
C HIS A 145 -0.09 -8.20 -14.10
N ALA A 146 1.17 -7.95 -13.73
CA ALA A 146 2.24 -8.93 -13.85
C ALA A 146 1.96 -10.19 -13.02
N THR A 147 1.46 -10.03 -11.79
CA THR A 147 1.05 -11.15 -10.93
C THR A 147 -0.03 -11.99 -11.59
N ASP A 148 -1.05 -11.37 -12.21
CA ASP A 148 -2.09 -12.10 -12.95
C ASP A 148 -1.53 -12.91 -14.11
N LYS A 149 -0.53 -12.37 -14.83
CA LYS A 149 0.17 -13.08 -15.91
C LYS A 149 0.93 -14.28 -15.38
N VAL A 150 1.69 -14.12 -14.29
CA VAL A 150 2.42 -15.22 -13.63
C VAL A 150 1.46 -16.33 -13.18
N MET A 151 0.33 -15.98 -12.57
CA MET A 151 -0.64 -16.97 -12.10
C MET A 151 -1.27 -17.80 -13.24
N LYS A 152 -1.25 -17.30 -14.47
CA LYS A 152 -1.82 -17.94 -15.67
C LYS A 152 -0.81 -18.78 -16.47
N ASP A 153 0.49 -18.69 -16.18
CA ASP A 153 1.54 -19.37 -16.93
C ASP A 153 2.52 -20.09 -15.98
N ASP A 154 2.52 -21.42 -16.02
CA ASP A 154 3.41 -22.26 -15.21
C ASP A 154 4.90 -21.99 -15.49
N ASN A 155 5.27 -21.57 -16.70
CA ASN A 155 6.66 -21.25 -17.02
C ASN A 155 7.13 -19.98 -16.30
N LEU A 156 6.24 -18.99 -16.18
CA LEU A 156 6.53 -17.77 -15.42
C LEU A 156 6.55 -18.06 -13.92
N LEU A 157 5.57 -18.82 -13.41
CA LEU A 157 5.48 -19.16 -11.99
C LEU A 157 6.69 -19.98 -11.52
N ALA A 158 7.25 -20.84 -12.37
CA ALA A 158 8.45 -21.62 -12.07
C ALA A 158 9.69 -20.76 -11.76
N LEU A 159 9.75 -19.51 -12.25
CA LEU A 159 10.88 -18.60 -12.01
C LEU A 159 10.95 -18.07 -10.57
N PHE A 160 9.86 -18.19 -9.81
CA PHE A 160 9.77 -17.70 -8.43
C PHE A 160 10.22 -18.74 -7.39
N ASP A 161 10.60 -19.94 -7.84
CA ASP A 161 11.13 -21.01 -6.99
C ASP A 161 10.22 -21.42 -5.82
N ILE A 162 8.90 -21.21 -5.97
CA ILE A 162 7.91 -21.63 -4.98
C ILE A 162 7.59 -23.13 -5.20
N PRO A 163 7.59 -23.97 -4.14
CA PRO A 163 7.19 -25.37 -4.20
C PRO A 163 5.89 -25.60 -4.97
N LYS A 164 5.91 -26.51 -5.95
CA LYS A 164 4.78 -26.79 -6.86
C LYS A 164 3.49 -27.16 -6.14
N ILE A 165 3.58 -27.77 -4.96
CA ILE A 165 2.43 -28.12 -4.12
C ILE A 165 1.60 -26.89 -3.71
N LEU A 166 2.21 -25.70 -3.65
CA LEU A 166 1.55 -24.45 -3.30
C LEU A 166 0.91 -23.73 -4.50
N TRP A 167 1.24 -24.09 -5.75
CA TRP A 167 0.75 -23.37 -6.93
C TRP A 167 -0.78 -23.30 -7.03
N PRO A 168 -1.54 -24.39 -6.79
CA PRO A 168 -3.01 -24.30 -6.75
C PRO A 168 -3.51 -23.35 -5.65
N ARG A 169 -2.81 -23.29 -4.49
CA ARG A 169 -3.17 -22.40 -3.38
C ARG A 169 -2.91 -20.93 -3.72
N LEU A 170 -1.80 -20.62 -4.40
CA LEU A 170 -1.51 -19.28 -4.90
C LEU A 170 -2.61 -18.77 -5.84
N ARG A 171 -2.99 -19.59 -6.83
CA ARG A 171 -4.07 -19.28 -7.78
C ARG A 171 -5.41 -19.05 -7.09
N LEU A 172 -5.78 -19.91 -6.14
CA LEU A 172 -6.99 -19.75 -5.34
C LEU A 172 -6.95 -18.48 -4.48
N SER A 173 -5.78 -18.15 -3.90
CA SER A 173 -5.57 -16.91 -3.15
C SER A 173 -5.78 -15.70 -4.06
N TRP A 174 -5.15 -15.68 -5.23
CA TRP A 174 -5.27 -14.60 -6.22
C TRP A 174 -6.73 -14.37 -6.62
N GLN A 175 -7.46 -15.44 -6.93
CA GLN A 175 -8.86 -15.36 -7.32
C GLN A 175 -9.78 -14.87 -6.19
N ARG A 176 -9.60 -15.37 -4.97
CA ARG A 176 -10.54 -15.12 -3.86
C ARG A 176 -10.19 -13.91 -2.99
N ARG A 177 -8.94 -13.44 -3.03
CA ARG A 177 -8.39 -12.40 -2.15
C ARG A 177 -7.82 -11.20 -2.92
N ARG A 178 -8.27 -11.01 -4.16
CA ARG A 178 -7.77 -9.98 -5.10
C ARG A 178 -7.73 -8.55 -4.53
N HIS A 179 -8.61 -8.23 -3.60
CA HIS A 179 -8.76 -6.90 -2.98
C HIS A 179 -8.53 -6.91 -1.46
N HIS A 180 -7.83 -7.92 -0.93
CA HIS A 180 -7.64 -8.07 0.53
C HIS A 180 -6.23 -7.72 1.02
N MET A 181 -5.35 -7.22 0.15
CA MET A 181 -4.06 -6.67 0.58
C MET A 181 -4.31 -5.40 1.41
N ILE A 182 -3.68 -5.32 2.58
CA ILE A 182 -3.86 -4.19 3.52
C ILE A 182 -2.85 -3.08 3.26
N THR A 183 -1.57 -3.43 3.13
CA THR A 183 -0.49 -2.46 2.96
C THR A 183 0.75 -3.12 2.35
N GLY A 184 1.63 -2.32 1.77
CA GLY A 184 2.95 -2.69 1.27
C GLY A 184 3.82 -1.44 1.14
N ARG A 185 5.12 -1.60 0.89
CA ARG A 185 6.08 -0.48 0.78
C ARG A 185 6.89 -0.59 -0.51
N MET A 186 6.96 0.50 -1.27
CA MET A 186 7.81 0.58 -2.46
C MET A 186 9.08 1.35 -2.14
N ASP A 187 10.19 0.83 -2.63
CA ASP A 187 11.50 1.44 -2.41
C ASP A 187 11.94 2.11 -3.70
N PHE A 188 12.13 3.44 -3.65
CA PHE A 188 12.42 4.28 -4.80
C PHE A 188 13.81 4.91 -4.75
N CYS A 189 14.39 5.12 -5.92
CA CYS A 189 15.40 6.15 -6.17
C CYS A 189 14.73 7.36 -6.78
N MET A 190 14.84 8.52 -6.13
CA MET A 190 14.30 9.79 -6.64
C MET A 190 15.36 10.88 -6.53
N ASP A 191 15.69 11.49 -7.66
CA ASP A 191 16.50 12.71 -7.75
C ASP A 191 16.29 13.40 -9.12
N GLU A 192 17.19 14.31 -9.50
CA GLU A 192 17.14 15.06 -10.75
C GLU A 192 17.13 14.18 -12.02
N ARG A 193 17.54 12.91 -11.93
CA ARG A 193 17.52 11.94 -13.03
C ARG A 193 16.13 11.35 -13.25
N GLY A 194 15.22 11.48 -12.28
CA GLY A 194 13.88 10.92 -12.31
C GLY A 194 13.55 10.02 -11.13
N LEU A 195 12.46 9.27 -11.29
CA LEU A 195 11.95 8.33 -10.30
C LEU A 195 12.07 6.89 -10.82
N LYS A 196 12.67 6.00 -10.03
CA LYS A 196 12.82 4.57 -10.34
C LYS A 196 12.48 3.72 -9.12
N VAL A 197 11.75 2.64 -9.33
CA VAL A 197 11.44 1.64 -8.29
C VAL A 197 12.51 0.55 -8.29
N TYR A 198 13.02 0.20 -7.12
CA TYR A 198 13.88 -0.97 -6.93
C TYR A 198 13.03 -2.23 -6.71
N GLU A 199 12.11 -2.16 -5.75
CA GLU A 199 11.26 -3.29 -5.37
C GLU A 199 9.92 -2.84 -4.78
N TYR A 200 9.01 -3.81 -4.65
CA TYR A 200 7.75 -3.64 -3.95
C TYR A 200 7.61 -4.71 -2.86
N ASN A 201 7.83 -4.28 -1.61
CA ASN A 201 7.65 -5.08 -0.41
C ASN A 201 6.15 -5.26 -0.13
N ALA A 202 5.54 -6.25 -0.79
CA ALA A 202 4.09 -6.48 -0.75
C ALA A 202 3.63 -7.55 0.25
N ASP A 203 4.56 -8.19 0.98
CA ASP A 203 4.28 -9.28 1.89
C ASP A 203 4.34 -8.86 3.38
N SER A 204 5.51 -8.44 3.83
CA SER A 204 5.81 -8.10 5.22
C SER A 204 6.58 -6.77 5.29
N ALA A 205 5.92 -5.68 4.88
CA ALA A 205 6.51 -4.36 4.98
C ALA A 205 6.42 -3.81 6.41
N SER A 206 7.47 -3.09 6.81
CA SER A 206 7.60 -2.36 8.08
C SER A 206 7.74 -0.85 7.83
N CYS A 207 8.19 -0.09 8.83
CA CYS A 207 8.37 1.36 8.84
C CYS A 207 7.09 2.20 9.01
N HIS A 208 5.93 1.55 9.23
CA HIS A 208 4.66 2.26 9.44
C HIS A 208 4.67 3.09 10.72
N THR A 209 5.25 2.56 11.81
CA THR A 209 5.27 3.26 13.10
C THR A 209 6.18 4.49 13.03
N GLU A 210 7.32 4.36 12.36
CA GLU A 210 8.30 5.41 12.16
C GLU A 210 7.70 6.58 11.39
N GLY A 211 7.11 6.31 10.22
CA GLY A 211 6.47 7.33 9.39
C GLY A 211 5.19 7.91 10.01
N GLY A 212 4.27 7.04 10.44
CA GLY A 212 2.92 7.42 10.85
C GLY A 212 2.75 7.84 12.31
N LEU A 213 3.77 7.70 13.16
CA LEU A 213 3.69 8.10 14.56
C LEU A 213 4.94 8.78 15.10
N ILE A 214 6.13 8.21 14.86
CA ILE A 214 7.35 8.73 15.45
C ILE A 214 7.76 10.05 14.78
N LEU A 215 7.67 10.15 13.46
CA LEU A 215 7.88 11.41 12.74
C LEU A 215 6.80 12.45 13.05
N GLU A 216 5.56 12.03 13.32
CA GLU A 216 4.51 12.93 13.82
C GLU A 216 4.87 13.53 15.19
N GLN A 217 5.40 12.71 16.09
CA GLN A 217 5.87 13.19 17.39
C GLN A 217 7.10 14.10 17.25
N TRP A 218 8.01 13.80 16.32
CA TRP A 218 9.15 14.66 16.00
C TRP A 218 8.71 16.02 15.47
N LEU A 219 7.73 16.05 14.56
CA LEU A 219 7.17 17.27 13.98
C LEU A 219 6.55 18.13 15.07
N LYS A 220 5.66 17.55 15.90
CA LYS A 220 5.02 18.24 17.04
C LYS A 220 6.03 18.82 18.05
N GLN A 221 7.16 18.14 18.23
CA GLN A 221 8.16 18.53 19.21
C GLN A 221 9.07 19.67 18.73
N GLY A 222 9.40 19.75 17.43
CA GLY A 222 10.48 20.64 16.98
C GLY A 222 10.29 21.36 15.65
N TYR A 223 9.28 21.01 14.83
CA TYR A 223 9.07 21.62 13.52
C TYR A 223 8.03 22.75 13.60
N TYR A 224 8.43 23.95 13.19
CA TYR A 224 7.58 25.16 13.16
C TYR A 224 7.45 25.76 11.75
N GLY A 225 7.71 24.96 10.71
CA GLY A 225 7.56 25.36 9.32
C GLY A 225 6.13 25.16 8.80
N THR A 226 5.95 25.33 7.49
CA THR A 226 4.66 25.18 6.81
C THR A 226 4.50 23.87 6.05
N GLY A 227 5.51 22.99 6.04
CA GLY A 227 5.41 21.66 5.45
C GLY A 227 4.70 20.67 6.37
N HIS A 228 4.39 19.49 5.83
CA HIS A 228 3.76 18.38 6.54
C HIS A 228 4.62 17.12 6.50
N ASN A 229 4.27 16.14 7.33
CA ASN A 229 4.79 14.77 7.21
C ASN A 229 3.91 14.01 6.20
N PRO A 230 4.46 13.48 5.10
CA PRO A 230 3.67 12.79 4.09
C PRO A 230 3.01 11.48 4.60
N ALA A 231 3.38 11.01 5.79
CA ALA A 231 2.80 9.83 6.43
C ALA A 231 1.80 10.14 7.57
N GLU A 232 1.42 11.40 7.79
CA GLU A 232 0.60 11.83 8.94
C GLU A 232 -0.78 11.14 9.04
N GLY A 233 -1.33 10.68 7.90
CA GLY A 233 -2.61 9.97 7.82
C GLY A 233 -2.54 8.43 7.84
N LEU A 234 -1.35 7.83 7.99
CA LEU A 234 -1.15 6.39 7.76
C LEU A 234 -2.01 5.48 8.66
N LEU A 235 -2.22 5.88 9.92
CA LEU A 235 -3.06 5.10 10.85
C LEU A 235 -4.53 5.07 10.38
N ASP A 236 -5.05 6.20 9.90
CA ASP A 236 -6.42 6.33 9.42
C ASP A 236 -6.62 5.56 8.11
N GLU A 237 -5.64 5.61 7.20
CA GLU A 237 -5.64 4.83 5.96
C GLU A 237 -5.66 3.32 6.23
N LEU A 238 -4.84 2.83 7.17
CA LEU A 238 -4.85 1.43 7.57
C LEU A 238 -6.18 1.03 8.21
N ALA A 239 -6.74 1.87 9.10
CA ALA A 239 -8.05 1.61 9.68
C ALA A 239 -9.15 1.57 8.59
N GLY A 240 -9.06 2.44 7.59
CA GLY A 240 -9.91 2.42 6.40
C GLY A 240 -9.79 1.11 5.61
N ALA A 241 -8.57 0.64 5.37
CA ALA A 241 -8.31 -0.63 4.68
C ALA A 241 -8.90 -1.82 5.46
N TRP A 242 -8.74 -1.86 6.79
CA TRP A 242 -9.34 -2.90 7.63
C TRP A 242 -10.86 -2.90 7.59
N LYS A 243 -11.51 -1.73 7.68
CA LYS A 243 -12.98 -1.58 7.62
C LYS A 243 -13.58 -2.14 6.32
N HIS A 244 -12.87 -1.99 5.21
CA HIS A 244 -13.31 -2.47 3.90
C HIS A 244 -12.76 -3.86 3.55
N SER A 245 -11.95 -4.45 4.44
CA SER A 245 -11.47 -5.81 4.31
C SER A 245 -12.57 -6.84 4.65
N ARG A 246 -12.27 -8.12 4.42
CA ARG A 246 -13.09 -9.25 4.87
C ARG A 246 -12.46 -9.99 6.06
N ALA A 247 -11.66 -9.29 6.87
CA ALA A 247 -11.13 -9.86 8.10
C ALA A 247 -12.29 -10.29 9.03
N ARG A 248 -12.06 -11.33 9.83
CA ARG A 248 -13.05 -11.80 10.81
C ARG A 248 -13.04 -10.86 12.03
N PRO A 249 -14.11 -10.83 12.85
CA PRO A 249 -14.23 -9.89 13.97
C PRO A 249 -13.07 -9.90 14.96
N PHE A 250 -12.38 -11.03 15.10
CA PHE A 250 -11.20 -11.17 15.94
C PHE A 250 -9.98 -11.55 15.10
N VAL A 251 -8.90 -10.79 15.25
CA VAL A 251 -7.65 -10.95 14.49
C VAL A 251 -6.51 -11.30 15.43
N HIS A 252 -5.89 -12.46 15.24
CA HIS A 252 -4.61 -12.79 15.87
C HIS A 252 -3.49 -12.08 15.12
N ILE A 253 -2.65 -11.34 15.84
CA ILE A 253 -1.47 -10.65 15.30
C ILE A 253 -0.27 -11.52 15.64
N MET A 254 0.33 -12.15 14.64
CA MET A 254 1.47 -13.05 14.82
C MET A 254 2.77 -12.31 14.55
N GLN A 255 3.61 -12.22 15.57
CA GLN A 255 4.96 -11.65 15.46
C GLN A 255 6.05 -12.61 15.94
N ASP A 256 7.29 -12.33 15.60
CA ASP A 256 8.43 -13.00 16.20
C ASP A 256 8.76 -12.42 17.60
N LYS A 257 9.68 -13.07 18.31
CA LYS A 257 10.21 -12.65 19.62
C LYS A 257 11.30 -11.58 19.47
N ASP A 258 11.05 -10.59 18.62
CA ASP A 258 11.89 -9.41 18.45
C ASP A 258 11.23 -8.19 19.10
N LEU A 259 12.05 -7.38 19.78
CA LEU A 259 11.62 -6.11 20.35
C LEU A 259 11.23 -5.10 19.27
N GLU A 260 11.87 -5.11 18.11
CA GLU A 260 11.55 -4.21 17.00
C GLU A 260 10.16 -4.51 16.42
N GLU A 261 9.80 -5.79 16.31
CA GLU A 261 8.47 -6.17 15.83
C GLU A 261 7.34 -5.79 16.78
N ASN A 262 7.62 -5.63 18.09
CA ASN A 262 6.61 -5.33 19.08
C ASN A 262 5.90 -3.99 18.82
N TYR A 263 6.65 -2.92 18.54
CA TYR A 263 6.02 -1.63 18.22
C TYR A 263 5.32 -1.66 16.85
N HIS A 264 5.81 -2.45 15.91
CA HIS A 264 5.16 -2.61 14.62
C HIS A 264 3.80 -3.34 14.76
N ALA A 265 3.77 -4.47 15.47
CA ALA A 265 2.55 -5.20 15.77
C ALA A 265 1.54 -4.37 16.56
N GLN A 266 1.99 -3.58 17.54
CA GLN A 266 1.12 -2.68 18.30
C GLN A 266 0.55 -1.53 17.45
N PHE A 267 1.30 -1.02 16.47
CA PHE A 267 0.79 -0.02 15.53
C PHE A 267 -0.34 -0.60 14.67
N ILE A 268 -0.18 -1.83 14.19
CA ILE A 268 -1.23 -2.53 13.45
C ILE A 268 -2.43 -2.86 14.35
N GLN A 269 -2.20 -3.29 15.58
CA GLN A 269 -3.25 -3.50 16.58
C GLN A 269 -4.08 -2.22 16.82
N ARG A 270 -3.43 -1.06 16.89
CA ARG A 270 -4.10 0.23 17.00
C ARG A 270 -5.00 0.51 15.78
N SER A 271 -4.52 0.24 14.57
CA SER A 271 -5.31 0.40 13.34
C SER A 271 -6.52 -0.54 13.29
N LEU A 272 -6.36 -1.80 13.73
CA LEU A 272 -7.45 -2.77 13.86
C LEU A 272 -8.50 -2.32 14.87
N THR A 273 -8.06 -1.82 16.03
CA THR A 273 -8.94 -1.33 17.09
C THR A 273 -9.76 -0.13 16.60
N GLN A 274 -9.13 0.81 15.89
CA GLN A 274 -9.81 1.96 15.28
C GLN A 274 -10.79 1.55 14.16
N ALA A 275 -10.53 0.42 13.51
CA ALA A 275 -11.44 -0.20 12.56
C ALA A 275 -12.57 -1.02 13.20
N GLY A 276 -12.57 -1.21 14.52
CA GLY A 276 -13.61 -1.93 15.27
C GLY A 276 -13.36 -3.43 15.42
N PHE A 277 -12.14 -3.91 15.20
CA PHE A 277 -11.77 -5.32 15.38
C PHE A 277 -11.22 -5.57 16.78
N GLU A 278 -11.57 -6.73 17.34
CA GLU A 278 -10.84 -7.29 18.48
C GLU A 278 -9.54 -7.95 17.99
N SER A 279 -8.50 -7.95 18.81
CA SER A 279 -7.24 -8.61 18.44
C SER A 279 -6.42 -9.06 19.64
N LYS A 280 -5.54 -10.03 19.41
CA LYS A 280 -4.54 -10.51 20.37
C LYS A 280 -3.19 -10.69 19.66
N ILE A 281 -2.15 -10.11 20.23
CA ILE A 281 -0.77 -10.30 19.77
C ILE A 281 -0.26 -11.64 20.33
N LEU A 282 0.34 -12.45 19.46
CA LEU A 282 1.00 -13.72 19.78
C LEU A 282 2.50 -13.55 19.54
N PHE A 283 3.31 -13.85 20.55
CA PHE A 283 4.77 -13.72 20.51
C PHE A 283 5.42 -15.08 20.21
N GLY A 284 5.92 -15.24 18.99
CA GLY A 284 6.34 -16.55 18.49
C GLY A 284 5.16 -17.53 18.41
N LEU A 285 5.44 -18.82 18.59
CA LEU A 285 4.47 -19.90 18.36
C LEU A 285 4.08 -20.69 19.62
N ASP A 286 4.68 -20.40 20.78
CA ASP A 286 4.52 -21.21 22.01
C ASP A 286 3.09 -21.21 22.56
N GLU A 287 2.32 -20.15 22.29
CA GLU A 287 0.91 -20.05 22.70
C GLU A 287 -0.04 -20.85 21.82
N LEU A 288 0.41 -21.33 20.66
CA LEU A 288 -0.42 -22.06 19.71
C LEU A 288 -0.41 -23.55 20.03
N ARG A 289 -1.59 -24.16 20.01
CA ARG A 289 -1.76 -25.60 20.19
C ARG A 289 -2.88 -26.13 19.32
N TRP A 290 -2.85 -27.44 19.09
CA TRP A 290 -3.93 -28.16 18.43
C TRP A 290 -4.88 -28.74 19.48
N GLU A 291 -6.18 -28.52 19.32
CA GLU A 291 -7.16 -29.30 20.09
C GLU A 291 -7.31 -30.72 19.53
N ALA A 292 -8.03 -31.59 20.26
CA ALA A 292 -8.19 -33.00 19.90
C ALA A 292 -8.81 -33.23 18.51
N ALA A 293 -9.64 -32.31 18.02
CA ALA A 293 -10.22 -32.38 16.68
C ALA A 293 -9.33 -31.79 15.57
N GLY A 294 -8.12 -31.33 15.90
CA GLY A 294 -7.17 -30.76 14.95
C GLY A 294 -7.46 -29.30 14.58
N GLN A 295 -8.14 -28.54 15.43
CA GLN A 295 -8.28 -27.08 15.24
C GLN A 295 -7.16 -26.33 15.95
N LEU A 296 -6.68 -25.24 15.34
CA LEU A 296 -5.64 -24.39 15.92
C LEU A 296 -6.27 -23.41 16.92
N ILE A 297 -5.78 -23.43 18.15
CA ILE A 297 -6.24 -22.56 19.25
C ILE A 297 -5.06 -21.83 19.90
N ASP A 298 -5.33 -20.68 20.49
CA ASP A 298 -4.36 -19.92 21.30
C ASP A 298 -4.32 -20.38 22.76
N ALA A 299 -3.53 -19.69 23.59
CA ALA A 299 -3.36 -19.97 25.01
C ALA A 299 -4.68 -20.01 25.79
N ASP A 300 -5.66 -19.19 25.40
CA ASP A 300 -6.96 -19.06 26.06
C ASP A 300 -8.01 -20.04 25.51
N GLY A 301 -7.63 -20.88 24.55
CA GLY A 301 -8.51 -21.84 23.90
C GLY A 301 -9.38 -21.22 22.80
N ARG A 302 -9.07 -20.00 22.35
CA ARG A 302 -9.79 -19.35 21.25
C ARG A 302 -9.28 -19.88 19.91
N LEU A 303 -10.19 -20.16 18.99
CA LEU A 303 -9.84 -20.57 17.63
C LEU A 303 -9.09 -19.48 16.88
N VAL A 304 -7.94 -19.86 16.31
CA VAL A 304 -7.12 -19.00 15.45
C VAL A 304 -7.59 -19.18 14.01
N ASN A 305 -8.32 -18.18 13.50
CA ASN A 305 -9.00 -18.31 12.20
C ASN A 305 -8.96 -17.05 11.32
N CYS A 306 -8.31 -15.99 11.80
CA CYS A 306 -7.96 -14.79 11.05
C CYS A 306 -6.66 -14.24 11.63
N VAL A 307 -5.64 -14.10 10.78
CA VAL A 307 -4.29 -13.72 11.19
C VAL A 307 -3.84 -12.53 10.37
N TRP A 308 -3.22 -11.55 11.05
CA TRP A 308 -2.26 -10.65 10.45
C TRP A 308 -0.86 -11.04 10.94
N LYS A 309 0.16 -11.01 10.09
CA LYS A 309 1.50 -11.52 10.39
C LYS A 309 2.57 -10.47 10.10
N THR A 310 3.63 -10.45 10.90
CA THR A 310 4.90 -9.79 10.57
C THR A 310 5.82 -10.71 9.76
N TRP A 311 5.75 -12.02 10.01
CA TRP A 311 6.53 -13.04 9.32
C TRP A 311 6.42 -12.95 7.80
N ALA A 312 7.53 -13.09 7.09
CA ALA A 312 7.51 -13.29 5.64
C ALA A 312 6.89 -14.65 5.29
N TRP A 313 6.13 -14.73 4.19
CA TRP A 313 5.65 -16.01 3.66
C TRP A 313 6.81 -16.94 3.30
N GLU A 314 7.95 -16.40 2.89
CA GLU A 314 9.13 -17.20 2.54
C GLU A 314 9.58 -18.10 3.71
N THR A 315 9.51 -17.61 4.96
CA THR A 315 9.84 -18.41 6.14
C THR A 315 8.97 -19.68 6.25
N ALA A 316 7.69 -19.59 5.91
CA ALA A 316 6.78 -20.73 5.91
C ALA A 316 6.99 -21.62 4.67
N ILE A 317 7.35 -21.02 3.53
CA ILE A 317 7.64 -21.75 2.29
C ILE A 317 8.90 -22.59 2.44
N GLU A 318 9.92 -22.09 3.15
CA GLU A 318 11.17 -22.81 3.40
C GLU A 318 10.95 -24.12 4.16
N GLN A 319 10.07 -24.12 5.16
CA GLN A 319 9.66 -25.35 5.87
C GLN A 319 9.00 -26.37 4.91
N VAL A 320 8.23 -25.90 3.92
CA VAL A 320 7.65 -26.78 2.90
C VAL A 320 8.72 -27.33 1.96
N ARG A 321 9.74 -26.53 1.60
CA ARG A 321 10.88 -26.99 0.79
C ARG A 321 11.65 -28.10 1.50
N GLU A 322 11.94 -27.91 2.80
CA GLU A 322 12.64 -28.90 3.63
C GLU A 322 11.89 -30.24 3.67
N VAL A 323 10.60 -30.22 4.01
CA VAL A 323 9.76 -31.44 4.04
C VAL A 323 9.69 -32.09 2.65
N SER A 324 9.52 -31.30 1.59
CA SER A 324 9.44 -31.83 0.23
C SER A 324 10.76 -32.51 -0.20
N ALA A 325 11.90 -31.97 0.22
CA ALA A 325 13.21 -32.56 -0.06
C ALA A 325 13.41 -33.89 0.69
N GLU A 326 12.99 -33.96 1.96
CA GLU A 326 13.03 -35.18 2.76
C GLU A 326 12.11 -36.27 2.20
N GLU A 327 10.88 -35.93 1.80
CA GLU A 327 9.96 -36.88 1.15
C GLU A 327 10.50 -37.38 -0.19
N TYR A 328 11.17 -36.52 -0.97
CA TYR A 328 11.82 -36.91 -2.23
C TYR A 328 13.01 -37.85 -1.98
N ALA A 329 13.84 -37.54 -0.98
CA ALA A 329 14.99 -38.37 -0.57
C ALA A 329 14.53 -39.74 -0.05
N ALA A 330 13.53 -39.78 0.83
CA ALA A 330 12.94 -41.01 1.35
C ALA A 330 12.26 -41.84 0.24
N GLY A 331 11.62 -41.17 -0.72
CA GLY A 331 11.10 -41.80 -1.94
C GLY A 331 12.22 -42.48 -2.74
N THR A 332 13.35 -41.80 -2.99
CA THR A 332 14.48 -42.38 -3.73
C THR A 332 15.21 -43.52 -3.01
N ASP A 333 15.28 -43.51 -1.66
CA ASP A 333 15.85 -44.62 -0.89
C ASP A 333 14.92 -45.85 -0.84
N SER A 334 13.60 -45.65 -0.87
CA SER A 334 12.63 -46.75 -0.99
C SER A 334 12.71 -47.49 -2.34
N TYR A 335 13.16 -46.81 -3.40
CA TYR A 335 13.45 -47.42 -4.71
C TYR A 335 14.82 -48.12 -4.75
N ARG A 336 15.76 -47.77 -3.86
CA ARG A 336 17.06 -48.47 -3.75
C ARG A 336 16.99 -49.75 -2.93
N THR A 337 16.16 -49.78 -1.89
CA THR A 337 15.97 -50.96 -1.01
C THR A 337 15.01 -52.01 -1.57
N SER A 338 14.32 -51.72 -2.68
CA SER A 338 13.49 -52.68 -3.43
C SER A 338 14.20 -53.26 -4.67
N ALA A 339 15.48 -52.93 -4.86
CA ALA A 339 16.32 -53.39 -5.97
C ALA A 339 17.50 -54.30 -5.54
N GLU A 340 17.52 -54.76 -4.28
CA GLU A 340 18.33 -55.88 -3.78
C GLU A 340 17.41 -57.05 -3.42
#